data_AF-A0A958QF42-F1
#
_entry.id   AF-A0A958QF42-F1
#
_cell.length_a   1.000
_cell.length_b   1.000
_cell.length_c   1.000
_cell.angle_alpha   90.00
_cell.angle_beta   90.00
_cell.angle_gamma   90.00
#
_symmetry.space_group_name_H-M   'P 1'
#
loop_
_entity.id
_entity.type
_entity.pdbx_description
1 polymer ?
#
loop_
_entity_poly.entity_id
_entity_poly.type
_entity_poly.pdbx_seq_one_letter_code
_entity_poly.pdbx_strand_id
1 'polypeptide(L)'
;SAAILFMPSIVEMIARSSVAHAAECVATAQKMPAAMVINGAGGFSIAGNFVFMGQDGDFLPSYSRLGLGAAGAFNVDPSFGAQSGGFADRSQLLAGVLANATPATIANTAVLGIAVASQDDTANNALNPSGMLAEVTKGDFLPALGQNRNQPAIRNNTAPLMVNRFTDVANAVSVQGSLASMTDDQKVKLFGAIGGLSATQGRNLASLSGGQALSQLTNIATDTNINLVSGGDGNVSINPLDSNEFATVWNLNNANDLNSGNGGNASAVYNALKGNASMAMMNIGGCDYHGNGRANQDNKDNEIGVMVGRMLESARVLQRPTMIMITTDGSVASQDSLVPGADFTADSGERSGIITFFYHPEQKPVQKARQLGHFNNGQGAARDTVVGGSPERGVAAAIVNYLAFAGRHDLIKSVTQSTFAESELSEITVINS
;
A
#
# COMPACT_ATOMS: atom_id res chain seq x y z
N SER A 1 -25.24 -6.73 29.75
CA SER A 1 -24.44 -5.62 30.29
C SER A 1 -23.84 -4.84 29.15
N ALA A 2 -24.27 -3.59 28.97
CA ALA A 2 -23.78 -2.71 27.90
C ALA A 2 -22.43 -2.10 28.30
N ALA A 3 -21.42 -2.24 27.45
CA ALA A 3 -20.13 -1.59 27.60
C ALA A 3 -20.22 -0.19 27.00
N ILE A 4 -20.10 0.83 27.85
CA ILE A 4 -20.05 2.24 27.46
C ILE A 4 -18.62 2.52 26.98
N LEU A 5 -18.49 2.78 25.67
CA LEU A 5 -17.25 3.20 25.03
C LEU A 5 -17.02 4.69 25.34
N PHE A 6 -16.03 5.02 26.16
CA PHE A 6 -15.62 6.41 26.38
C PHE A 6 -14.76 6.87 25.19
N MET A 7 -15.29 7.79 24.39
CA MET A 7 -14.47 8.59 23.47
C MET A 7 -13.59 9.55 24.29
N PRO A 8 -12.30 9.74 23.92
CA PRO A 8 -11.47 10.75 24.58
C PRO A 8 -12.07 12.14 24.37
N SER A 9 -11.99 12.98 25.40
CA SER A 9 -12.47 14.36 25.29
C SER A 9 -11.53 15.20 24.43
N ILE A 10 -12.10 16.14 23.66
CA ILE A 10 -11.37 17.10 22.81
C ILE A 10 -10.26 17.86 23.57
N VAL A 11 -10.38 17.97 24.90
CA VAL A 11 -9.41 18.63 25.78
C VAL A 11 -8.08 17.88 25.83
N GLU A 12 -8.08 16.54 25.79
CA GLU A 12 -6.83 15.74 25.76
C GLU A 12 -6.12 15.82 24.41
N MET A 13 -6.86 16.06 23.32
CA MET A 13 -6.29 16.22 21.99
C MET A 13 -5.61 17.58 21.82
N ILE A 14 -6.10 18.62 22.50
CA ILE A 14 -5.54 19.97 22.48
C ILE A 14 -4.38 20.11 23.48
N ALA A 15 -4.38 19.38 24.61
CA ALA A 15 -3.30 19.44 25.59
C ALA A 15 -1.93 18.93 25.06
N ARG A 16 -1.91 18.24 23.91
CA ARG A 16 -0.67 17.82 23.23
C ARG A 16 -0.16 18.83 22.19
N SER A 17 -0.89 19.93 21.92
CA SER A 17 -0.56 20.88 20.85
C SER A 17 0.32 22.06 21.30
N SER A 18 1.07 21.94 22.39
CA SER A 18 2.01 22.98 22.83
C SER A 18 3.31 22.97 22.03
N VAL A 19 3.23 23.13 20.70
CA VAL A 19 4.31 23.66 19.86
C VAL A 19 3.67 24.43 18.69
N ALA A 20 3.05 25.56 18.99
CA ALA A 20 2.70 26.54 17.96
C ALA A 20 3.97 27.34 17.63
N HIS A 21 4.67 26.96 16.56
CA HIS A 21 5.61 27.86 15.90
C HIS A 21 4.89 28.58 14.76
N ALA A 22 4.98 29.91 14.81
CA ALA A 22 4.45 30.84 13.84
C ALA A 22 4.99 30.55 12.43
N ALA A 23 4.15 30.85 11.44
CA ALA A 23 4.43 30.76 10.02
C ALA A 23 5.69 31.56 9.63
N GLU A 24 6.82 30.90 9.58
CA GLU A 24 7.80 31.10 8.51
C GLU A 24 7.39 30.20 7.34
N CYS A 25 7.47 30.71 6.12
CA CYS A 25 7.39 29.92 4.88
C CYS A 25 8.59 28.95 4.85
N VAL A 26 8.49 27.87 5.62
CA VAL A 26 9.42 26.75 5.62
C VAL A 26 8.95 25.81 4.52
N ALA A 27 9.89 25.35 3.69
CA ALA A 27 9.68 24.37 2.63
C ALA A 27 8.63 23.32 3.06
N THR A 28 7.62 23.11 2.22
CA THR A 28 6.58 22.08 2.39
C THR A 28 7.22 20.84 3.00
N ALA A 29 6.81 20.48 4.23
CA ALA A 29 7.24 19.24 4.85
C ALA A 29 7.09 18.13 3.80
N GLN A 30 8.20 17.45 3.46
CA GLN A 30 8.22 16.47 2.38
C GLN A 30 7.13 15.43 2.66
N LYS A 31 6.07 15.45 1.85
CA LYS A 31 4.96 14.50 1.98
C LYS A 31 5.55 13.11 1.78
N MET A 32 5.26 12.20 2.71
CA MET A 32 5.75 10.82 2.63
C MET A 32 5.42 10.23 1.24
N PRO A 33 6.31 9.41 0.64
CA PRO A 33 5.97 8.69 -0.58
C PRO A 33 4.65 7.93 -0.41
N ALA A 34 3.83 7.85 -1.46
CA ALA A 34 2.55 7.16 -1.34
C ALA A 34 2.75 5.69 -0.94
N ALA A 35 1.84 5.14 -0.17
CA ALA A 35 1.88 3.75 0.24
C ALA A 35 0.69 2.99 -0.35
N MET A 36 0.97 1.87 -1.00
CA MET A 36 -0.02 0.99 -1.59
C MET A 36 0.21 -0.44 -1.12
N VAL A 37 -0.88 -1.16 -0.85
CA VAL A 37 -0.82 -2.54 -0.36
C VAL A 37 -1.74 -3.42 -1.18
N ILE A 38 -1.21 -4.51 -1.70
CA ILE A 38 -1.97 -5.56 -2.36
C ILE A 38 -1.93 -6.81 -1.49
N ASN A 39 -3.10 -7.41 -1.29
CA ASN A 39 -3.25 -8.71 -0.66
C ASN A 39 -3.81 -9.70 -1.70
N GLY A 40 -3.04 -10.72 -2.04
CA GLY A 40 -3.54 -11.85 -2.83
C GLY A 40 -4.28 -12.82 -1.91
N ALA A 41 -5.60 -12.66 -1.83
CA ALA A 41 -6.46 -13.35 -0.88
C ALA A 41 -6.74 -14.80 -1.33
N GLY A 42 -6.17 -15.77 -0.62
CA GLY A 42 -6.30 -17.22 -0.79
C GLY A 42 -4.97 -18.01 -0.86
N GLY A 43 -3.83 -17.45 -0.45
CA GLY A 43 -2.56 -18.19 -0.49
C GLY A 43 -1.91 -18.25 -1.87
N PHE A 44 -1.72 -17.08 -2.51
CA PHE A 44 -0.96 -17.00 -3.77
C PHE A 44 0.54 -17.33 -3.56
N SER A 45 1.19 -17.85 -4.61
CA SER A 45 2.59 -18.26 -4.54
C SER A 45 3.57 -17.10 -4.84
N ILE A 46 3.98 -16.38 -3.79
CA ILE A 46 5.09 -15.41 -3.90
C ILE A 46 6.38 -16.12 -4.31
N ALA A 47 6.73 -17.21 -3.63
CA ALA A 47 7.97 -17.95 -3.88
C ALA A 47 7.99 -18.68 -5.24
N GLY A 48 6.83 -18.86 -5.90
CA GLY A 48 6.74 -19.33 -7.28
C GLY A 48 7.00 -18.26 -8.34
N ASN A 49 7.03 -16.98 -7.94
CA ASN A 49 7.31 -15.84 -8.81
C ASN A 49 8.66 -15.21 -8.48
N PHE A 50 8.96 -15.05 -7.20
CA PHE A 50 10.19 -14.46 -6.69
C PHE A 50 11.11 -15.55 -6.15
N VAL A 51 12.30 -15.64 -6.73
CA VAL A 51 13.35 -16.58 -6.40
C VAL A 51 14.06 -16.09 -5.15
N PHE A 52 13.75 -16.73 -4.02
CA PHE A 52 14.54 -16.58 -2.80
C PHE A 52 15.81 -17.42 -2.86
N MET A 53 16.92 -16.82 -2.50
CA MET A 53 18.23 -17.46 -2.44
C MET A 53 18.49 -18.08 -1.06
N GLY A 54 19.47 -18.97 -0.99
CA GLY A 54 20.01 -19.53 0.24
C GLY A 54 20.83 -18.52 1.05
N GLN A 55 21.33 -18.97 2.20
CA GLN A 55 22.04 -18.14 3.19
C GLN A 55 23.23 -17.36 2.59
N ASP A 56 23.99 -18.00 1.70
CA ASP A 56 25.20 -17.41 1.11
C ASP A 56 24.90 -16.59 -0.16
N GLY A 57 23.61 -16.41 -0.50
CA GLY A 57 23.17 -15.73 -1.73
C GLY A 57 23.18 -16.64 -2.97
N ASP A 58 23.47 -17.93 -2.80
CA ASP A 58 23.43 -18.96 -3.84
C ASP A 58 22.02 -19.51 -4.07
N PHE A 59 21.80 -20.13 -5.23
CA PHE A 59 20.56 -20.86 -5.49
C PHE A 59 20.41 -22.02 -4.51
N LEU A 60 19.16 -22.31 -4.14
CA LEU A 60 18.85 -23.56 -3.43
C LEU A 60 19.19 -24.77 -4.31
N PRO A 61 19.49 -25.94 -3.71
CA PRO A 61 19.72 -27.16 -4.48
C PRO A 61 18.53 -27.57 -5.38
N SER A 62 17.31 -27.16 -5.02
CA SER A 62 16.09 -27.41 -5.79
C SER A 62 15.02 -26.36 -5.45
N TYR A 63 14.15 -26.07 -6.42
CA TYR A 63 12.93 -25.25 -6.27
C TYR A 63 11.67 -26.05 -6.65
N SER A 64 11.75 -27.38 -6.53
CA SER A 64 10.76 -28.31 -7.04
C SER A 64 9.37 -28.24 -6.40
N ARG A 65 9.28 -27.71 -5.17
CA ARG A 65 8.02 -27.46 -4.45
C ARG A 65 7.55 -26.01 -4.57
N LEU A 66 8.28 -25.20 -5.32
CA LEU A 66 7.96 -23.79 -5.61
C LEU A 66 7.43 -23.63 -7.04
N GLY A 67 7.15 -24.72 -7.75
CA GLY A 67 6.67 -24.69 -9.13
C GLY A 67 7.71 -24.20 -10.15
N LEU A 68 8.97 -24.04 -9.75
CA LEU A 68 10.09 -23.54 -10.57
C LEU A 68 11.02 -24.65 -11.08
N GLY A 69 10.97 -25.85 -10.49
CA GLY A 69 11.75 -27.00 -10.96
C GLY A 69 13.12 -27.14 -10.28
N ALA A 70 14.06 -27.81 -10.96
CA ALA A 70 15.44 -27.93 -10.51
C ALA A 70 16.17 -26.58 -10.51
N ALA A 71 17.23 -26.46 -9.71
CA ALA A 71 18.14 -25.32 -9.83
C ALA A 71 18.71 -25.24 -11.26
N GLY A 72 18.62 -24.07 -11.89
CA GLY A 72 19.03 -23.86 -13.29
C GLY A 72 17.96 -24.17 -14.34
N ALA A 73 16.75 -24.61 -13.95
CA ALA A 73 15.63 -24.78 -14.87
C ALA A 73 14.91 -23.45 -15.23
N PHE A 74 15.33 -22.36 -14.60
CA PHE A 74 14.84 -21.00 -14.79
C PHE A 74 16.01 -20.02 -14.61
N ASN A 75 15.83 -18.78 -15.05
CA ASN A 75 16.77 -17.69 -14.79
C ASN A 75 16.13 -16.64 -13.89
N VAL A 76 16.95 -15.82 -13.24
CA VAL A 76 16.49 -14.60 -12.59
C VAL A 76 16.43 -13.48 -13.62
N ASP A 77 15.28 -12.85 -13.75
CA ASP A 77 15.05 -11.76 -14.70
C ASP A 77 15.80 -10.48 -14.28
N PRO A 78 16.51 -9.80 -15.20
CA PRO A 78 17.35 -8.66 -14.87
C PRO A 78 16.62 -7.31 -14.80
N SER A 79 15.30 -7.26 -15.04
CA SER A 79 14.53 -6.01 -15.22
C SER A 79 14.73 -5.00 -14.09
N PHE A 80 14.84 -5.47 -12.85
CA PHE A 80 15.05 -4.60 -11.68
C PHE A 80 16.51 -4.55 -11.20
N GLY A 81 17.48 -4.96 -12.04
CA GLY A 81 18.94 -4.95 -11.78
C GLY A 81 19.55 -6.34 -11.55
N ALA A 82 20.86 -6.40 -11.29
CA ALA A 82 21.63 -7.67 -11.27
C ALA A 82 22.00 -8.22 -9.87
N GLN A 83 21.15 -8.03 -8.85
CA GLN A 83 21.41 -8.56 -7.50
C GLN A 83 20.90 -9.98 -7.30
N SER A 84 21.47 -10.73 -6.34
CA SER A 84 21.01 -12.08 -5.97
C SER A 84 19.54 -12.06 -5.49
N GLY A 85 18.76 -13.03 -5.97
CA GLY A 85 17.30 -13.05 -5.83
C GLY A 85 16.62 -12.19 -6.89
N GLY A 86 15.29 -12.27 -6.96
CA GLY A 86 14.50 -11.52 -7.95
C GLY A 86 13.40 -12.36 -8.56
N PHE A 87 12.77 -11.86 -9.61
CA PHE A 87 11.72 -12.62 -10.29
C PHE A 87 12.32 -13.71 -11.16
N ALA A 88 11.67 -14.88 -11.21
CA ALA A 88 11.97 -15.86 -12.23
C ALA A 88 11.59 -15.30 -13.62
N ASP A 89 12.36 -15.61 -14.65
CA ASP A 89 12.10 -15.28 -16.06
C ASP A 89 10.74 -15.78 -16.57
N ARG A 90 10.13 -16.71 -15.85
CA ARG A 90 8.80 -17.29 -16.12
C ARG A 90 7.69 -16.74 -15.24
N SER A 91 7.98 -15.78 -14.36
CA SER A 91 7.01 -15.20 -13.42
C SER A 91 5.88 -14.49 -14.16
N GLN A 92 4.65 -14.94 -13.94
CA GLN A 92 3.48 -14.30 -14.53
C GLN A 92 3.14 -12.97 -13.83
N LEU A 93 3.49 -12.85 -12.54
CA LEU A 93 3.45 -11.58 -11.83
C LEU A 93 4.38 -10.56 -12.49
N LEU A 94 5.65 -10.92 -12.75
CA LEU A 94 6.56 -10.05 -13.46
C LEU A 94 6.03 -9.72 -14.87
N ALA A 95 5.53 -10.71 -15.60
CA ALA A 95 4.97 -10.49 -16.93
C ALA A 95 3.84 -9.44 -16.93
N GLY A 96 2.95 -9.50 -15.93
CA GLY A 96 1.89 -8.50 -15.74
C GLY A 96 2.44 -7.10 -15.44
N VAL A 97 3.50 -7.01 -14.62
CA VAL A 97 4.17 -5.74 -14.31
C VAL A 97 4.78 -5.15 -15.58
N LEU A 98 5.59 -5.92 -16.31
CA LEU A 98 6.29 -5.45 -17.51
C LEU A 98 5.35 -5.10 -18.67
N ALA A 99 4.16 -5.72 -18.72
CA ALA A 99 3.13 -5.37 -19.69
C ALA A 99 2.44 -4.02 -19.40
N ASN A 100 2.49 -3.52 -18.17
CA ASN A 100 1.75 -2.32 -17.73
C ASN A 100 2.63 -1.21 -17.15
N ALA A 101 3.94 -1.41 -17.03
CA ALA A 101 4.92 -0.40 -16.64
C ALA A 101 5.96 -0.22 -17.74
N THR A 102 6.22 1.02 -18.11
CA THR A 102 7.20 1.35 -19.16
C THR A 102 8.63 1.05 -18.72
N PRO A 103 9.57 0.83 -19.66
CA PRO A 103 10.99 0.63 -19.31
C PRO A 103 11.58 1.75 -18.44
N ALA A 104 11.12 2.99 -18.59
CA ALA A 104 11.52 4.11 -17.74
C ALA A 104 11.02 3.95 -16.30
N THR A 105 9.78 3.49 -16.11
CA THR A 105 9.25 3.15 -14.78
C THR A 105 10.05 2.04 -14.13
N ILE A 106 10.34 0.97 -14.87
CA ILE A 106 11.12 -0.18 -14.38
C ILE A 106 12.54 0.24 -13.97
N ALA A 107 13.20 1.06 -14.80
CA ALA A 107 14.56 1.54 -14.54
C ALA A 107 14.67 2.32 -13.21
N ASN A 108 13.61 3.03 -12.82
CA ASN A 108 13.54 3.81 -11.58
C ASN A 108 12.89 3.06 -10.39
N THR A 109 12.70 1.74 -10.52
CA THR A 109 12.09 0.91 -9.48
C THR A 109 13.12 -0.03 -8.85
N ALA A 110 13.17 -0.06 -7.52
CA ALA A 110 13.84 -1.07 -6.72
C ALA A 110 12.83 -2.09 -6.19
N VAL A 111 13.24 -3.36 -6.01
CA VAL A 111 12.34 -4.43 -5.56
C VAL A 111 13.00 -5.23 -4.45
N LEU A 112 12.32 -5.38 -3.32
CA LEU A 112 12.76 -6.14 -2.16
C LEU A 112 11.85 -7.34 -1.91
N GLY A 113 12.41 -8.54 -1.90
CA GLY A 113 11.77 -9.73 -1.34
C GLY A 113 12.07 -9.86 0.15
N ILE A 114 11.13 -10.39 0.93
CA ILE A 114 11.35 -10.72 2.33
C ILE A 114 10.92 -12.17 2.51
N ALA A 115 11.89 -13.03 2.82
CA ALA A 115 11.65 -14.44 3.12
C ALA A 115 11.07 -14.55 4.53
N VAL A 116 9.79 -14.88 4.63
CA VAL A 116 9.08 -14.98 5.91
C VAL A 116 8.10 -16.15 5.88
N ALA A 117 8.10 -16.95 6.94
CA ALA A 117 7.10 -17.97 7.15
C ALA A 117 5.82 -17.35 7.75
N SER A 118 4.67 -17.90 7.36
CA SER A 118 3.36 -17.53 7.88
C SER A 118 2.57 -18.77 8.32
N GLN A 119 1.34 -18.59 8.78
CA GLN A 119 0.37 -19.67 8.94
C GLN A 119 -0.26 -20.04 7.59
N ASP A 120 -0.76 -21.28 7.50
CA ASP A 120 -1.47 -21.80 6.33
C ASP A 120 -2.82 -21.07 6.12
N ASP A 121 -3.13 -20.72 4.86
CA ASP A 121 -4.32 -20.02 4.35
C ASP A 121 -5.26 -19.43 5.42
N THR A 122 -4.82 -18.33 6.04
CA THR A 122 -5.59 -17.69 7.11
C THR A 122 -5.41 -16.18 7.14
N ALA A 123 -6.55 -15.50 7.25
CA ALA A 123 -6.59 -14.06 7.52
C ALA A 123 -5.95 -13.67 8.86
N ASN A 124 -5.66 -14.64 9.74
CA ASN A 124 -5.02 -14.40 11.04
C ASN A 124 -3.53 -14.04 10.94
N ASN A 125 -2.93 -14.22 9.77
CA ASN A 125 -1.57 -13.77 9.53
C ASN A 125 -1.45 -12.26 9.71
N ALA A 126 -0.50 -11.84 10.54
CA ALA A 126 -0.28 -10.44 10.88
C ALA A 126 0.53 -9.71 9.78
N LEU A 127 -0.01 -9.75 8.56
CA LEU A 127 0.62 -9.30 7.33
C LEU A 127 0.06 -7.95 6.82
N ASN A 128 -0.76 -7.27 7.61
CA ASN A 128 -1.34 -5.99 7.23
C ASN A 128 -0.52 -4.80 7.81
N PRO A 129 0.15 -4.00 6.96
CA PRO A 129 0.99 -2.87 7.39
C PRO A 129 0.21 -1.60 7.77
N SER A 130 -1.09 -1.57 7.54
CA SER A 130 -1.88 -0.32 7.53
C SER A 130 -1.80 0.50 8.81
N GLY A 131 -1.80 -0.15 9.98
CA GLY A 131 -1.66 0.58 11.25
C GLY A 131 -0.31 1.28 11.42
N MET A 132 0.78 0.73 10.87
CA MET A 132 2.09 1.40 10.86
C MET A 132 2.15 2.52 9.84
N LEU A 133 1.62 2.28 8.64
CA LEU A 133 1.59 3.28 7.58
C LEU A 133 0.75 4.50 7.98
N ALA A 134 -0.38 4.31 8.66
CA ALA A 134 -1.26 5.39 9.08
C ALA A 134 -0.63 6.39 10.08
N GLU A 135 0.44 5.99 10.79
CA GLU A 135 1.20 6.89 11.67
C GLU A 135 2.00 7.93 10.90
N VAL A 136 2.39 7.61 9.66
CA VAL A 136 3.34 8.41 8.86
C VAL A 136 2.72 8.96 7.59
N THR A 137 1.78 8.25 6.97
CA THR A 137 1.02 8.74 5.84
C THR A 137 -0.30 9.34 6.33
N LYS A 138 -0.42 10.67 6.24
CA LYS A 138 -1.67 11.38 6.52
C LYS A 138 -2.26 11.86 5.20
N GLY A 139 -3.49 11.43 4.93
CA GLY A 139 -4.28 11.99 3.83
C GLY A 139 -4.73 13.39 4.18
N ASP A 140 -4.83 14.26 3.18
CA ASP A 140 -5.26 15.64 3.39
C ASP A 140 -6.72 15.71 3.87
N PHE A 141 -7.59 14.81 3.38
CA PHE A 141 -9.02 14.81 3.68
C PHE A 141 -9.73 13.46 3.51
N LEU A 142 -9.07 12.45 2.96
CA LEU A 142 -9.57 11.07 2.89
C LEU A 142 -8.82 10.17 3.89
N PRO A 143 -9.50 9.19 4.51
CA PRO A 143 -8.83 8.14 5.27
C PRO A 143 -8.07 7.20 4.32
N ALA A 144 -7.51 6.12 4.87
CA ALA A 144 -7.02 5.01 4.05
C ALA A 144 -8.16 4.45 3.17
N LEU A 145 -7.85 4.10 1.92
CA LEU A 145 -8.83 3.63 0.95
C LEU A 145 -8.70 2.13 0.69
N GLY A 146 -9.83 1.47 0.50
CA GLY A 146 -9.94 0.05 0.18
C GLY A 146 -9.86 -0.84 1.41
N GLN A 147 -9.26 -2.02 1.27
CA GLN A 147 -9.29 -3.06 2.31
C GLN A 147 -8.05 -3.94 2.27
N ASN A 148 -7.78 -4.60 3.41
CA ASN A 148 -6.79 -5.64 3.54
C ASN A 148 -7.40 -6.77 4.39
N ARG A 149 -7.28 -8.03 3.94
CA ARG A 149 -7.86 -9.21 4.61
C ARG A 149 -7.09 -9.65 5.87
N ASN A 150 -5.79 -9.36 5.93
CA ASN A 150 -4.89 -9.83 6.99
C ASN A 150 -5.05 -9.05 8.30
N GLN A 151 -4.69 -9.70 9.41
CA GLN A 151 -4.58 -9.04 10.71
C GLN A 151 -3.52 -7.95 10.68
N PRO A 152 -3.75 -6.82 11.38
CA PRO A 152 -2.73 -5.79 11.56
C PRO A 152 -1.45 -6.36 12.19
N ALA A 153 -0.28 -5.98 11.66
CA ALA A 153 1.02 -6.48 12.10
C ALA A 153 1.38 -6.05 13.53
N ILE A 154 1.83 -4.80 13.70
CA ILE A 154 2.27 -4.25 15.00
C ILE A 154 1.23 -3.31 15.61
N ARG A 155 0.58 -2.52 14.76
CA ARG A 155 -0.34 -1.46 15.17
C ARG A 155 -1.72 -1.75 14.61
N ASN A 156 -2.74 -1.48 15.43
CA ASN A 156 -4.12 -1.51 14.97
C ASN A 156 -4.36 -0.41 13.93
N ASN A 157 -5.18 -0.72 12.93
CA ASN A 157 -5.58 0.24 11.92
C ASN A 157 -6.91 0.91 12.27
N THR A 158 -7.09 2.15 11.83
CA THR A 158 -8.42 2.76 11.76
C THR A 158 -9.15 2.19 10.56
N ALA A 159 -10.47 1.97 10.67
CA ALA A 159 -11.25 1.40 9.59
C ALA A 159 -11.10 2.23 8.29
N PRO A 160 -10.67 1.63 7.17
CA PRO A 160 -10.54 2.34 5.91
C PRO A 160 -11.91 2.60 5.27
N LEU A 161 -11.95 3.54 4.33
CA LEU A 161 -13.10 3.72 3.45
C LEU A 161 -13.08 2.63 2.38
N MET A 162 -14.14 1.81 2.33
CA MET A 162 -14.32 0.80 1.28
C MET A 162 -14.55 1.47 -0.07
N VAL A 163 -13.76 1.10 -1.08
CA VAL A 163 -13.86 1.66 -2.43
C VAL A 163 -14.13 0.53 -3.42
N ASN A 164 -15.37 0.43 -3.89
CA ASN A 164 -15.75 -0.45 -5.01
C ASN A 164 -15.87 0.35 -6.32
N ARG A 165 -16.13 1.65 -6.21
CA ARG A 165 -16.34 2.56 -7.33
C ARG A 165 -15.98 3.99 -6.93
N PHE A 166 -15.78 4.86 -7.91
CA PHE A 166 -15.49 6.27 -7.66
C PHE A 166 -16.52 6.97 -6.77
N THR A 167 -17.82 6.65 -6.91
CA THR A 167 -18.86 7.29 -6.09
C THR A 167 -18.67 7.05 -4.59
N ASP A 168 -17.99 5.98 -4.17
CA ASP A 168 -17.71 5.74 -2.75
C ASP A 168 -16.74 6.80 -2.21
N VAL A 169 -15.73 7.17 -3.01
CA VAL A 169 -14.78 8.26 -2.70
C VAL A 169 -15.47 9.61 -2.77
N ALA A 170 -16.24 9.86 -3.83
CA ALA A 170 -16.95 11.12 -4.00
C ALA A 170 -17.96 11.37 -2.87
N ASN A 171 -18.65 10.32 -2.39
CA ASN A 171 -19.60 10.43 -1.28
C ASN A 171 -18.93 10.66 0.08
N ALA A 172 -17.67 10.27 0.24
CA ALA A 172 -16.94 10.49 1.48
C ALA A 172 -16.48 11.95 1.66
N VAL A 173 -16.31 12.68 0.56
CA VAL A 173 -15.92 14.11 0.57
C VAL A 173 -17.07 15.05 0.26
N SER A 174 -18.21 14.52 -0.22
CA SER A 174 -19.35 15.35 -0.55
C SER A 174 -20.13 15.80 0.68
N VAL A 175 -20.71 16.98 0.56
CA VAL A 175 -21.48 17.62 1.62
C VAL A 175 -22.94 17.14 1.50
N GLN A 176 -23.43 16.38 2.49
CA GLN A 176 -24.78 15.78 2.45
C GLN A 176 -25.87 16.67 3.08
N GLY A 177 -27.14 16.31 2.86
CA GLY A 177 -28.31 16.96 3.49
C GLY A 177 -28.73 18.26 2.82
N SER A 178 -29.20 19.25 3.60
CA SER A 178 -29.65 20.56 3.09
C SER A 178 -28.53 21.37 2.39
N LEU A 179 -27.27 21.03 2.65
CA LEU A 179 -26.12 21.63 1.96
C LEU A 179 -25.92 21.03 0.55
N ALA A 180 -26.43 19.82 0.28
CA ALA A 180 -26.40 19.22 -1.06
C ALA A 180 -27.32 19.96 -2.04
N SER A 181 -28.41 20.57 -1.53
CA SER A 181 -29.32 21.41 -2.33
C SER A 181 -28.82 22.83 -2.58
N MET A 182 -27.66 23.20 -2.03
CA MET A 182 -27.03 24.51 -2.28
C MET A 182 -26.26 24.48 -3.61
N THR A 183 -26.25 25.59 -4.32
CA THR A 183 -25.36 25.78 -5.47
C THR A 183 -23.90 25.83 -5.01
N ASP A 184 -22.96 25.59 -5.92
CA ASP A 184 -21.54 25.61 -5.57
C ASP A 184 -21.09 26.99 -5.07
N ASP A 185 -21.61 28.08 -5.66
CA ASP A 185 -21.44 29.44 -5.13
C ASP A 185 -21.96 29.62 -3.70
N GLN A 186 -23.09 29.00 -3.36
CA GLN A 186 -23.66 29.07 -2.02
C GLN A 186 -22.82 28.29 -1.02
N LYS A 187 -22.30 27.12 -1.41
CA LYS A 187 -21.39 26.31 -0.61
C LYS A 187 -20.06 27.01 -0.39
N VAL A 188 -19.47 27.61 -1.42
CA VAL A 188 -18.22 28.40 -1.33
C VAL A 188 -18.39 29.57 -0.37
N LYS A 189 -19.50 30.31 -0.46
CA LYS A 189 -19.80 31.42 0.45
C LYS A 189 -20.05 30.94 1.88
N LEU A 190 -20.75 29.82 2.05
CA LEU A 190 -21.00 29.23 3.37
C LEU A 190 -19.70 28.80 4.02
N PHE A 191 -18.85 28.06 3.29
CA PHE A 191 -17.53 27.67 3.77
C PHE A 191 -16.67 28.90 4.04
N GLY A 192 -16.57 29.86 3.12
CA GLY A 192 -15.80 31.09 3.35
C GLY A 192 -16.26 31.86 4.61
N ALA A 193 -17.57 31.91 4.85
CA ALA A 193 -18.12 32.49 6.08
C ALA A 193 -17.76 31.69 7.34
N ILE A 194 -17.74 30.36 7.26
CA ILE A 194 -17.33 29.45 8.33
C ILE A 194 -15.83 29.58 8.64
N GLY A 195 -14.97 29.69 7.62
CA GLY A 195 -13.53 29.86 7.78
C GLY A 195 -13.14 31.21 8.40
N GLY A 196 -13.99 32.22 8.26
CA GLY A 196 -13.84 33.51 8.92
C GLY A 196 -14.27 33.56 10.39
N LEU A 197 -14.82 32.47 10.95
CA LEU A 197 -15.28 32.44 12.35
C LEU A 197 -14.11 32.22 13.31
N SER A 198 -14.06 33.02 14.39
CA SER A 198 -13.15 32.75 15.51
C SER A 198 -13.55 31.48 16.28
N ALA A 199 -12.58 30.87 17.00
CA ALA A 199 -12.81 29.67 17.81
C ALA A 199 -13.95 29.82 18.85
N THR A 200 -14.24 31.04 19.30
CA THR A 200 -15.36 31.32 20.22
C THR A 200 -16.70 31.40 19.47
N GLN A 201 -16.72 31.98 18.27
CA GLN A 201 -17.91 32.02 17.41
C GLN A 201 -18.29 30.62 16.90
N GLY A 202 -17.30 29.80 16.52
CA GLY A 202 -17.52 28.41 16.12
C GLY A 202 -18.12 27.56 17.24
N ARG A 203 -17.65 27.73 18.50
CA ARG A 203 -18.21 27.04 19.68
C ARG A 203 -19.65 27.45 19.97
N ASN A 204 -19.96 28.74 19.89
CA ASN A 204 -21.33 29.23 20.07
C ASN A 204 -22.26 28.72 18.96
N LEU A 205 -21.77 28.67 17.73
CA LEU A 205 -22.52 28.14 16.59
C LEU A 205 -22.76 26.63 16.69
N ALA A 206 -21.77 25.87 17.17
CA ALA A 206 -21.88 24.44 17.44
C ALA A 206 -22.89 24.11 18.54
N SER A 207 -23.14 25.05 19.47
CA SER A 207 -24.09 24.90 20.57
C SER A 207 -25.56 25.14 20.18
N LEU A 208 -25.83 25.60 18.96
CA LEU A 208 -27.19 25.77 18.41
C LEU A 208 -27.69 24.46 17.77
N SER A 209 -29.01 24.27 17.67
CA SER A 209 -29.60 23.10 17.00
C SER A 209 -29.21 23.05 15.52
N GLY A 210 -28.49 22.01 15.09
CA GLY A 210 -27.86 21.92 13.75
C GLY A 210 -26.37 22.30 13.74
N GLY A 211 -25.86 22.87 14.82
CA GLY A 211 -24.46 23.28 14.99
C GLY A 211 -23.46 22.12 15.02
N GLN A 212 -23.88 20.91 15.39
CA GLN A 212 -23.00 19.73 15.39
C GLN A 212 -22.57 19.30 13.97
N ALA A 213 -23.46 19.41 12.98
CA ALA A 213 -23.12 19.16 11.57
C ALA A 213 -22.13 20.21 11.05
N LEU A 214 -22.30 21.47 11.48
CA LEU A 214 -21.42 22.57 11.11
C LEU A 214 -20.07 22.53 11.87
N SER A 215 -20.06 21.98 13.09
CA SER A 215 -18.87 21.75 13.93
C SER A 215 -17.94 20.68 13.35
N GLN A 216 -18.49 19.70 12.63
CA GLN A 216 -17.69 18.70 11.90
C GLN A 216 -17.10 19.30 10.60
N LEU A 217 -17.82 20.22 9.95
CA LEU A 217 -17.39 20.96 8.76
C LEU A 217 -16.31 22.02 9.06
N THR A 218 -16.36 22.66 10.22
CA THR A 218 -15.41 23.72 10.66
C THR A 218 -14.00 23.19 10.96
N ASN A 219 -13.88 21.93 11.40
CA ASN A 219 -12.62 21.42 11.93
C ASN A 219 -11.73 20.71 10.90
N ILE A 220 -12.22 20.42 9.68
CA ILE A 220 -11.46 19.59 8.72
C ILE A 220 -11.08 20.31 7.42
N ALA A 221 -11.88 21.21 6.84
CA ALA A 221 -11.64 21.53 5.43
C ALA A 221 -12.43 22.73 4.89
N THR A 222 -12.42 23.91 5.51
CA THR A 222 -13.12 25.04 4.88
C THR A 222 -12.53 25.35 3.49
N ASP A 223 -11.21 25.54 3.39
CA ASP A 223 -10.55 25.88 2.13
C ASP A 223 -10.49 24.69 1.15
N THR A 224 -10.30 23.47 1.67
CA THR A 224 -10.31 22.24 0.85
C THR A 224 -11.70 21.93 0.32
N ASN A 225 -12.77 22.11 1.12
CA ASN A 225 -14.14 21.98 0.63
C ASN A 225 -14.50 23.10 -0.33
N ILE A 226 -14.01 24.33 -0.13
CA ILE A 226 -14.12 25.41 -1.12
C ILE A 226 -13.47 24.97 -2.42
N ASN A 227 -12.23 24.47 -2.41
CA ASN A 227 -11.52 24.04 -3.62
C ASN A 227 -12.20 22.85 -4.31
N LEU A 228 -12.62 21.83 -3.56
CA LEU A 228 -13.35 20.66 -4.08
C LEU A 228 -14.69 21.06 -4.71
N VAL A 229 -15.39 22.03 -4.14
CA VAL A 229 -16.71 22.48 -4.61
C VAL A 229 -16.60 23.53 -5.72
N SER A 230 -15.61 24.42 -5.66
CA SER A 230 -15.39 25.47 -6.66
C SER A 230 -14.64 24.96 -7.90
N GLY A 231 -14.23 23.69 -7.91
CA GLY A 231 -13.26 23.17 -8.89
C GLY A 231 -11.91 23.91 -8.85
N GLY A 232 -11.59 24.55 -7.72
CA GLY A 232 -10.43 25.42 -7.53
C GLY A 232 -9.13 24.64 -7.41
N ASP A 233 -8.04 25.21 -7.95
CA ASP A 233 -6.70 24.65 -8.16
C ASP A 233 -6.74 23.15 -8.52
N GLY A 234 -6.47 22.80 -9.78
CA GLY A 234 -6.40 21.41 -10.29
C GLY A 234 -5.46 20.45 -9.52
N ASN A 235 -4.84 20.92 -8.44
CA ASN A 235 -4.19 20.12 -7.42
C ASN A 235 -5.15 19.35 -6.48
N VAL A 236 -6.38 19.81 -6.20
CA VAL A 236 -7.33 19.14 -5.28
C VAL A 236 -8.39 18.33 -6.05
N SER A 237 -7.95 17.56 -7.05
CA SER A 237 -8.82 16.60 -7.72
C SER A 237 -8.84 15.28 -6.97
N ILE A 238 -10.02 14.66 -6.92
CA ILE A 238 -10.23 13.27 -6.49
C ILE A 238 -10.51 12.34 -7.68
N ASN A 239 -10.71 12.88 -8.87
CA ASN A 239 -11.23 12.20 -10.04
C ASN A 239 -10.07 11.75 -10.97
N PRO A 240 -9.87 10.43 -11.16
CA PRO A 240 -8.87 9.91 -12.08
C PRO A 240 -8.93 10.45 -13.52
N LEU A 241 -10.12 10.83 -14.00
CA LEU A 241 -10.29 11.37 -15.37
C LEU A 241 -9.70 12.77 -15.56
N ASP A 242 -9.34 13.46 -14.47
CA ASP A 242 -8.76 14.80 -14.55
C ASP A 242 -7.28 14.77 -14.98
N SER A 243 -6.66 13.58 -15.02
CA SER A 243 -5.36 13.35 -15.68
C SER A 243 -5.55 12.34 -16.81
N ASN A 244 -5.40 12.79 -18.05
CA ASN A 244 -5.57 11.94 -19.22
C ASN A 244 -4.53 10.81 -19.27
N GLU A 245 -3.30 11.08 -18.86
CA GLU A 245 -2.22 10.11 -18.77
C GLU A 245 -2.53 9.04 -17.73
N PHE A 246 -3.01 9.43 -16.54
CA PHE A 246 -3.44 8.49 -15.51
C PHE A 246 -4.64 7.67 -15.98
N ALA A 247 -5.67 8.31 -16.54
CA ALA A 247 -6.85 7.65 -17.07
C ALA A 247 -6.48 6.59 -18.13
N THR A 248 -5.49 6.89 -18.98
CA THR A 248 -4.96 5.95 -19.99
C THR A 248 -4.36 4.70 -19.34
N VAL A 249 -3.57 4.83 -18.26
CA VAL A 249 -2.98 3.67 -17.54
C VAL A 249 -4.04 2.68 -17.07
N TRP A 250 -5.23 3.18 -16.71
CA TRP A 250 -6.33 2.38 -16.17
C TRP A 250 -7.43 2.03 -17.18
N ASN A 251 -7.28 2.44 -18.44
CA ASN A 251 -8.28 2.34 -19.50
C ASN A 251 -9.62 3.02 -19.13
N LEU A 252 -9.55 4.21 -18.55
CA LEU A 252 -10.71 5.03 -18.22
C LEU A 252 -10.92 6.07 -19.33
N ASN A 253 -12.04 5.97 -20.05
CA ASN A 253 -12.38 6.86 -21.17
C ASN A 253 -13.48 7.85 -20.82
N ASN A 254 -14.37 7.48 -19.88
CA ASN A 254 -15.52 8.31 -19.52
C ASN A 254 -15.99 8.02 -18.08
N ALA A 255 -16.95 8.80 -17.59
CA ALA A 255 -17.47 8.71 -16.23
C ALA A 255 -18.17 7.37 -15.89
N ASN A 256 -18.59 6.58 -16.88
CA ASN A 256 -19.15 5.24 -16.61
C ASN A 256 -18.04 4.25 -16.22
N ASP A 257 -16.83 4.44 -16.72
CA ASP A 257 -15.68 3.59 -16.41
C ASP A 257 -15.22 3.77 -14.96
N LEU A 258 -15.48 4.95 -14.37
CA LEU A 258 -15.23 5.23 -12.95
C LEU A 258 -16.09 4.39 -12.00
N ASN A 259 -17.23 3.91 -12.50
CA ASN A 259 -18.22 3.16 -11.71
C ASN A 259 -18.28 1.68 -12.07
N SER A 260 -17.33 1.19 -12.86
CA SER A 260 -17.25 -0.20 -13.30
C SER A 260 -15.79 -0.66 -13.40
N GLY A 261 -15.57 -1.98 -13.44
CA GLY A 261 -14.25 -2.57 -13.66
C GLY A 261 -13.14 -1.99 -12.76
N ASN A 262 -12.21 -1.27 -13.38
CA ASN A 262 -11.03 -0.70 -12.73
C ASN A 262 -11.30 0.60 -11.94
N GLY A 263 -12.46 1.24 -12.10
CA GLY A 263 -12.72 2.60 -11.60
C GLY A 263 -12.51 2.77 -10.10
N GLY A 264 -12.90 1.79 -9.29
CA GLY A 264 -12.65 1.80 -7.84
C GLY A 264 -11.16 1.77 -7.49
N ASN A 265 -10.40 0.84 -8.08
CA ASN A 265 -8.96 0.70 -7.85
C ASN A 265 -8.18 1.93 -8.34
N ALA A 266 -8.53 2.43 -9.53
CA ALA A 266 -7.94 3.64 -10.09
C ALA A 266 -8.19 4.86 -9.19
N SER A 267 -9.41 4.99 -8.63
CA SER A 267 -9.76 6.07 -7.70
C SER A 267 -8.94 5.98 -6.41
N ALA A 268 -8.76 4.77 -5.84
CA ALA A 268 -7.96 4.58 -4.65
C ALA A 268 -6.49 4.98 -4.89
N VAL A 269 -5.89 4.52 -5.99
CA VAL A 269 -4.49 4.80 -6.35
C VAL A 269 -4.27 6.28 -6.63
N TYR A 270 -5.15 6.91 -7.41
CA TYR A 270 -5.08 8.34 -7.73
C TYR A 270 -5.05 9.18 -6.46
N ASN A 271 -5.99 8.93 -5.55
CA ASN A 271 -6.13 9.69 -4.31
C ASN A 271 -4.98 9.42 -3.32
N ALA A 272 -4.41 8.22 -3.29
CA ALA A 272 -3.21 7.93 -2.49
C ALA A 272 -1.96 8.63 -3.07
N LEU A 273 -1.76 8.62 -4.39
CA LEU A 273 -0.62 9.28 -5.04
C LEU A 273 -0.67 10.82 -4.95
N LYS A 274 -1.87 11.40 -5.08
CA LYS A 274 -2.10 12.84 -4.82
C LYS A 274 -1.99 13.18 -3.33
N GLY A 275 -2.04 12.17 -2.46
CA GLY A 275 -2.00 12.29 -1.01
C GLY A 275 -3.28 12.84 -0.41
N ASN A 276 -4.39 12.79 -1.15
CA ASN A 276 -5.72 13.05 -0.63
C ASN A 276 -6.06 12.02 0.45
N ALA A 277 -5.68 10.76 0.21
CA ALA A 277 -5.78 9.62 1.12
C ALA A 277 -4.41 9.25 1.70
N SER A 278 -4.41 8.60 2.87
CA SER A 278 -3.17 8.15 3.50
C SER A 278 -2.51 6.97 2.76
N MET A 279 -3.31 6.06 2.21
CA MET A 279 -2.83 4.89 1.48
C MET A 279 -3.96 4.29 0.63
N ALA A 280 -3.60 3.43 -0.32
CA ALA A 280 -4.54 2.58 -1.04
C ALA A 280 -4.27 1.10 -0.74
N MET A 281 -5.31 0.34 -0.42
CA MET A 281 -5.24 -1.08 -0.13
C MET A 281 -6.21 -1.86 -1.00
N MET A 282 -5.79 -3.00 -1.53
CA MET A 282 -6.62 -3.83 -2.39
C MET A 282 -6.48 -5.31 -2.03
N ASN A 283 -7.61 -6.01 -2.04
CA ASN A 283 -7.64 -7.47 -2.03
C ASN A 283 -7.89 -7.95 -3.45
N ILE A 284 -6.99 -8.76 -3.99
CA ILE A 284 -7.19 -9.48 -5.24
C ILE A 284 -7.68 -10.88 -4.89
N GLY A 285 -8.94 -11.16 -5.21
CA GLY A 285 -9.61 -12.42 -4.89
C GLY A 285 -9.34 -13.53 -5.90
N GLY A 286 -9.70 -14.76 -5.51
CA GLY A 286 -9.52 -15.95 -6.34
C GLY A 286 -8.06 -16.42 -6.41
N CYS A 287 -7.26 -16.07 -5.41
CA CYS A 287 -5.89 -16.55 -5.26
C CYS A 287 -5.78 -17.84 -4.44
N ASP A 288 -6.92 -18.49 -4.14
CA ASP A 288 -6.92 -19.88 -3.67
C ASP A 288 -6.40 -20.76 -4.79
N TYR A 289 -5.18 -21.25 -4.65
CA TYR A 289 -4.54 -22.03 -5.72
C TYR A 289 -4.92 -23.51 -5.66
N HIS A 290 -5.50 -23.99 -4.56
CA HIS A 290 -5.78 -25.41 -4.36
C HIS A 290 -6.64 -26.01 -5.47
N GLY A 291 -6.04 -26.91 -6.24
CA GLY A 291 -6.74 -27.68 -7.28
C GLY A 291 -7.23 -26.86 -8.47
N ASN A 292 -6.84 -25.58 -8.58
CA ASN A 292 -7.30 -24.71 -9.66
C ASN A 292 -6.46 -24.84 -10.96
N GLY A 293 -5.39 -25.62 -10.93
CA GLY A 293 -4.51 -25.90 -12.07
C GLY A 293 -3.59 -24.73 -12.42
N ARG A 294 -2.38 -25.04 -12.91
CA ARG A 294 -1.32 -24.03 -13.11
C ARG A 294 -1.75 -22.83 -13.95
N ALA A 295 -2.50 -23.05 -15.03
CA ALA A 295 -2.92 -21.96 -15.92
C ALA A 295 -3.77 -20.90 -15.21
N ASN A 296 -4.68 -21.30 -14.31
CA ASN A 296 -5.50 -20.34 -13.57
C ASN A 296 -4.69 -19.63 -12.48
N GLN A 297 -3.74 -20.33 -11.87
CA GLN A 297 -2.81 -19.77 -10.89
C GLN A 297 -1.93 -18.68 -11.55
N ASP A 298 -1.34 -19.02 -12.70
CA ASP A 298 -0.56 -18.13 -13.56
C ASP A 298 -1.37 -16.89 -14.01
N ASN A 299 -2.66 -17.06 -14.36
CA ASN A 299 -3.54 -15.93 -14.69
C ASN A 299 -3.75 -14.99 -13.49
N LYS A 300 -3.82 -15.52 -12.27
CA LYS A 300 -3.97 -14.73 -11.05
C LYS A 300 -2.69 -14.01 -10.67
N ASP A 301 -1.54 -14.66 -10.81
CA ASP A 301 -0.24 -14.02 -10.71
C ASP A 301 -0.14 -12.85 -11.71
N ASN A 302 -0.57 -13.06 -12.96
CA ASN A 302 -0.61 -12.00 -13.96
C ASN A 302 -1.54 -10.85 -13.57
N GLU A 303 -2.74 -11.12 -13.05
CA GLU A 303 -3.68 -10.10 -12.58
C GLU A 303 -3.07 -9.21 -11.48
N ILE A 304 -2.38 -9.81 -10.51
CA ILE A 304 -1.61 -9.08 -9.48
C ILE A 304 -0.53 -8.23 -10.15
N GLY A 305 0.22 -8.82 -11.09
CA GLY A 305 1.25 -8.14 -11.86
C GLY A 305 0.73 -6.92 -12.62
N VAL A 306 -0.40 -7.04 -13.31
CA VAL A 306 -1.06 -5.94 -14.03
C VAL A 306 -1.40 -4.80 -13.07
N MET A 307 -1.92 -5.12 -11.88
CA MET A 307 -2.24 -4.12 -10.86
C MET A 307 -1.00 -3.35 -10.41
N VAL A 308 0.09 -4.06 -10.10
CA VAL A 308 1.37 -3.46 -9.69
C VAL A 308 1.96 -2.61 -10.80
N GLY A 309 1.96 -3.10 -12.04
CA GLY A 309 2.45 -2.35 -13.21
C GLY A 309 1.68 -1.03 -13.39
N ARG A 310 0.35 -1.06 -13.28
CA ARG A 310 -0.49 0.15 -13.33
C ARG A 310 -0.22 1.10 -12.18
N MET A 311 -0.01 0.60 -10.96
CA MET A 311 0.34 1.44 -9.80
C MET A 311 1.70 2.14 -9.98
N LEU A 312 2.71 1.43 -10.47
CA LEU A 312 4.03 1.99 -10.76
C LEU A 312 3.95 3.03 -11.89
N GLU A 313 3.26 2.70 -12.98
CA GLU A 313 3.09 3.62 -14.11
C GLU A 313 2.26 4.85 -13.72
N SER A 314 1.27 4.68 -12.85
CA SER A 314 0.50 5.78 -12.24
C SER A 314 1.40 6.74 -11.45
N ALA A 315 2.33 6.19 -10.68
CA ALA A 315 3.30 6.97 -9.92
C ALA A 315 4.25 7.73 -10.86
N ARG A 316 4.66 7.13 -11.99
CA ARG A 316 5.42 7.82 -13.03
C ARG A 316 4.62 8.96 -13.65
N VAL A 317 3.42 8.73 -14.15
CA VAL A 317 2.65 9.79 -14.85
C VAL A 317 2.30 10.96 -13.92
N LEU A 318 2.07 10.69 -12.63
CA LEU A 318 1.81 11.73 -11.62
C LEU A 318 3.09 12.33 -11.00
N GLN A 319 4.27 11.83 -11.36
CA GLN A 319 5.57 12.24 -10.81
C GLN A 319 5.61 12.16 -9.28
N ARG A 320 5.19 11.02 -8.71
CA ARG A 320 5.14 10.80 -7.27
C ARG A 320 5.97 9.59 -6.87
N PRO A 321 6.80 9.66 -5.82
CA PRO A 321 7.44 8.47 -5.28
C PRO A 321 6.40 7.60 -4.57
N THR A 322 6.59 6.29 -4.63
CA THR A 322 5.66 5.34 -3.99
C THR A 322 6.35 4.06 -3.53
N MET A 323 5.75 3.44 -2.51
CA MET A 323 5.99 2.05 -2.14
C MET A 323 4.73 1.22 -2.41
N ILE A 324 4.91 0.04 -2.99
CA ILE A 324 3.84 -0.96 -3.21
C ILE A 324 4.27 -2.25 -2.54
N MET A 325 3.50 -2.69 -1.54
CA MET A 325 3.75 -3.92 -0.81
C MET A 325 2.75 -4.99 -1.22
N ILE A 326 3.23 -6.16 -1.61
CA ILE A 326 2.42 -7.33 -1.92
C ILE A 326 2.56 -8.33 -0.78
N THR A 327 1.41 -8.75 -0.27
CA THR A 327 1.27 -9.75 0.79
C THR A 327 0.27 -10.80 0.36
N THR A 328 0.30 -11.92 1.05
CA THR A 328 -0.66 -13.00 0.92
C THR A 328 -1.25 -13.30 2.30
N ASP A 329 -2.40 -13.97 2.38
CA ASP A 329 -2.99 -14.48 3.61
C ASP A 329 -2.54 -15.92 3.94
N GLY A 330 -1.64 -16.50 3.15
CA GLY A 330 -1.08 -17.84 3.37
C GLY A 330 0.04 -18.07 2.39
N SER A 331 0.37 -19.32 2.08
CA SER A 331 1.15 -19.63 0.88
C SER A 331 0.92 -21.08 0.54
N VAL A 332 1.36 -21.48 -0.64
CA VAL A 332 1.15 -22.81 -1.19
C VAL A 332 2.46 -23.48 -1.57
N ALA A 333 2.42 -24.80 -1.71
CA ALA A 333 3.45 -25.64 -2.27
C ALA A 333 2.93 -26.33 -3.53
N SER A 334 3.81 -26.49 -4.51
CA SER A 334 3.54 -27.32 -5.67
C SER A 334 3.76 -28.80 -5.35
N GLN A 335 3.25 -29.66 -6.22
CA GLN A 335 3.78 -31.02 -6.31
C GLN A 335 5.29 -30.97 -6.56
N ASP A 336 6.01 -31.93 -5.96
CA ASP A 336 7.45 -32.02 -6.09
C ASP A 336 7.82 -32.42 -7.52
N SER A 337 8.37 -31.47 -8.28
CA SER A 337 8.74 -31.67 -9.69
C SER A 337 10.03 -30.95 -10.02
N LEU A 338 10.96 -31.64 -10.67
CA LEU A 338 12.16 -31.00 -11.24
C LEU A 338 11.87 -30.26 -12.55
N VAL A 339 10.69 -30.47 -13.13
CA VAL A 339 10.20 -29.74 -14.31
C VAL A 339 9.41 -28.52 -13.85
N PRO A 340 9.74 -27.30 -14.31
CA PRO A 340 8.99 -26.10 -14.00
C PRO A 340 7.53 -26.18 -14.45
N GLY A 341 6.62 -25.51 -13.74
CA GLY A 341 5.19 -25.47 -14.12
C GLY A 341 4.29 -26.44 -13.37
N ALA A 342 4.77 -27.07 -12.29
CA ALA A 342 3.90 -27.87 -11.44
C ALA A 342 2.79 -27.00 -10.80
N ASP A 343 1.60 -27.60 -10.69
CA ASP A 343 0.44 -26.99 -10.03
C ASP A 343 0.71 -26.81 -8.53
N PHE A 344 0.28 -25.67 -7.99
CA PHE A 344 0.18 -25.47 -6.54
C PHE A 344 -1.06 -26.20 -6.01
N THR A 345 -0.88 -27.16 -5.09
CA THR A 345 -1.96 -28.06 -4.67
C THR A 345 -2.08 -28.25 -3.17
N ALA A 346 -1.19 -27.66 -2.38
CA ALA A 346 -1.19 -27.81 -0.92
C ALA A 346 -0.80 -26.51 -0.23
N ASP A 347 -1.35 -26.30 0.97
CA ASP A 347 -0.96 -25.22 1.85
C ASP A 347 0.49 -25.36 2.32
N SER A 348 1.15 -24.22 2.48
CA SER A 348 2.51 -24.16 3.02
C SER A 348 2.89 -22.75 3.46
N GLY A 349 2.62 -22.41 4.70
CA GLY A 349 3.04 -21.17 5.35
C GLY A 349 4.55 -20.97 5.39
N GLU A 350 5.36 -22.04 5.38
CA GLU A 350 6.83 -21.95 5.28
C GLU A 350 7.32 -21.30 3.98
N ARG A 351 6.47 -21.23 2.95
CA ARG A 351 6.80 -20.74 1.60
C ARG A 351 6.25 -19.35 1.31
N SER A 352 5.74 -18.69 2.34
CA SER A 352 5.24 -17.33 2.23
C SER A 352 6.37 -16.34 1.96
N GLY A 353 5.99 -15.08 1.82
CA GLY A 353 6.91 -14.01 1.55
C GLY A 353 6.22 -12.66 1.50
N ILE A 354 7.00 -11.62 1.32
CA ILE A 354 6.53 -10.27 1.01
C ILE A 354 7.37 -9.77 -0.16
N ILE A 355 6.74 -9.08 -1.12
CA ILE A 355 7.45 -8.34 -2.16
C ILE A 355 7.12 -6.87 -1.99
N THR A 356 8.12 -6.01 -2.00
CA THR A 356 7.93 -4.55 -1.94
C THR A 356 8.64 -3.87 -3.09
N PHE A 357 7.91 -3.04 -3.83
CA PHE A 357 8.44 -2.18 -4.88
C PHE A 357 8.60 -0.76 -4.34
N PHE A 358 9.71 -0.11 -4.69
CA PHE A 358 10.01 1.26 -4.36
C PHE A 358 10.32 2.01 -5.65
N TYR A 359 9.49 2.99 -5.97
CA TYR A 359 9.63 3.81 -7.18
C TYR A 359 9.86 5.26 -6.81
N HIS A 360 10.81 5.91 -7.49
CA HIS A 360 11.01 7.35 -7.38
C HIS A 360 11.13 7.98 -8.78
N PRO A 361 10.45 9.13 -9.05
CA PRO A 361 10.36 9.67 -10.40
C PRO A 361 11.69 10.11 -10.99
N GLU A 362 12.60 10.61 -10.15
CA GLU A 362 13.86 11.21 -10.59
C GLU A 362 15.02 10.21 -10.72
N GLN A 363 15.03 9.16 -9.88
CA GLN A 363 16.15 8.23 -9.80
C GLN A 363 15.70 6.90 -9.22
N LYS A 364 16.42 5.82 -9.51
CA LYS A 364 16.21 4.54 -8.84
C LYS A 364 16.68 4.63 -7.38
N PRO A 365 15.88 4.17 -6.40
CA PRO A 365 16.31 4.09 -5.00
C PRO A 365 17.58 3.23 -4.85
N VAL A 366 18.47 3.63 -3.94
CA VAL A 366 19.70 2.87 -3.67
C VAL A 366 19.34 1.56 -2.98
N GLN A 367 19.70 0.44 -3.61
CA GLN A 367 19.42 -0.89 -3.13
C GLN A 367 20.71 -1.66 -2.81
N LYS A 368 20.91 -2.05 -1.55
CA LYS A 368 22.08 -2.83 -1.10
C LYS A 368 21.87 -4.34 -1.27
N ALA A 369 20.64 -4.80 -1.09
CA ALA A 369 20.25 -6.20 -1.23
C ALA A 369 18.83 -6.30 -1.77
N ARG A 370 18.53 -7.44 -2.40
CA ARG A 370 17.23 -7.73 -3.02
C ARG A 370 16.37 -8.69 -2.22
N GLN A 371 16.92 -9.31 -1.19
CA GLN A 371 16.14 -10.05 -0.22
C GLN A 371 16.55 -9.73 1.21
N LEU A 372 15.59 -9.85 2.12
CA LEU A 372 15.83 -10.00 3.56
C LEU A 372 15.50 -11.43 3.98
N GLY A 373 16.32 -11.99 4.88
CA GLY A 373 16.28 -13.41 5.19
C GLY A 373 16.71 -14.27 4.00
N HIS A 374 16.52 -15.58 4.11
CA HIS A 374 16.83 -16.54 3.07
C HIS A 374 15.93 -17.77 3.15
N PHE A 375 15.93 -18.59 2.10
CA PHE A 375 15.30 -19.90 2.14
C PHE A 375 16.32 -20.98 2.54
N ASN A 376 15.86 -22.01 3.23
CA ASN A 376 16.66 -23.19 3.56
C ASN A 376 16.51 -24.27 2.48
N ASN A 377 17.31 -25.35 2.58
CA ASN A 377 17.29 -26.47 1.63
C ASN A 377 15.94 -27.23 1.60
N GLY A 378 15.07 -27.02 2.58
CA GLY A 378 13.67 -27.47 2.57
C GLY A 378 12.74 -26.62 1.70
N GLN A 379 13.28 -25.61 1.01
CA GLN A 379 12.56 -24.69 0.13
C GLN A 379 11.50 -23.86 0.87
N GLY A 380 11.80 -23.44 2.11
CA GLY A 380 10.98 -22.53 2.89
C GLY A 380 11.85 -21.49 3.61
N ALA A 381 11.23 -20.45 4.14
CA ALA A 381 11.90 -19.37 4.85
C ALA A 381 12.67 -19.91 6.07
N ALA A 382 13.91 -19.46 6.22
CA ALA A 382 14.74 -19.80 7.37
C ALA A 382 14.32 -18.98 8.60
N ARG A 383 13.81 -19.68 9.62
CA ARG A 383 13.17 -19.10 10.80
C ARG A 383 14.15 -18.49 11.81
N ASP A 384 15.45 -18.73 11.65
CA ASP A 384 16.55 -18.18 12.45
C ASP A 384 17.02 -16.79 11.99
N THR A 385 16.46 -16.27 10.89
CA THR A 385 16.71 -14.90 10.42
C THR A 385 15.88 -13.86 11.17
N VAL A 386 16.28 -12.59 11.12
CA VAL A 386 15.59 -11.45 11.77
C VAL A 386 14.09 -11.38 11.40
N VAL A 387 13.74 -11.75 10.18
CA VAL A 387 12.37 -11.65 9.63
C VAL A 387 11.68 -13.02 9.47
N GLY A 388 12.43 -14.11 9.34
CA GLY A 388 11.92 -15.36 8.78
C GLY A 388 10.87 -16.08 9.64
N GLY A 389 10.96 -15.94 10.97
CA GLY A 389 10.07 -16.63 11.91
C GLY A 389 8.80 -15.86 12.28
N SER A 390 8.61 -14.61 11.83
CA SER A 390 7.48 -13.77 12.25
C SER A 390 6.96 -12.90 11.09
N PRO A 391 5.70 -13.10 10.65
CA PRO A 391 5.04 -12.23 9.70
C PRO A 391 5.08 -10.76 10.11
N GLU A 392 4.85 -10.46 11.39
CA GLU A 392 4.87 -9.10 11.94
C GLU A 392 6.22 -8.43 11.72
N ARG A 393 7.32 -9.15 12.01
CA ARG A 393 8.68 -8.66 11.79
C ARG A 393 8.98 -8.52 10.30
N GLY A 394 8.49 -9.42 9.45
CA GLY A 394 8.59 -9.29 8.00
C GLY A 394 7.93 -7.99 7.48
N VAL A 395 6.71 -7.69 7.92
CA VAL A 395 6.02 -6.44 7.59
C VAL A 395 6.77 -5.23 8.13
N ALA A 396 7.21 -5.29 9.39
CA ALA A 396 7.95 -4.20 10.02
C ALA A 396 9.26 -3.89 9.28
N ALA A 397 9.96 -4.91 8.77
CA ALA A 397 11.15 -4.73 7.95
C ALA A 397 10.85 -4.05 6.60
N ALA A 398 9.71 -4.37 5.97
CA ALA A 398 9.24 -3.62 4.79
C ALA A 398 9.01 -2.14 5.12
N ILE A 399 8.40 -1.85 6.28
CA ILE A 399 8.17 -0.46 6.73
C ILE A 399 9.47 0.25 7.11
N VAL A 400 10.46 -0.42 7.69
CA VAL A 400 11.80 0.14 7.93
C VAL A 400 12.42 0.63 6.62
N ASN A 401 12.35 -0.19 5.56
CA ASN A 401 12.86 0.18 4.23
C ASN A 401 12.05 1.30 3.57
N TYR A 402 10.73 1.36 3.82
CA TYR A 402 9.90 2.48 3.37
C TYR A 402 10.27 3.80 4.06
N LEU A 403 10.52 3.79 5.37
CA LEU A 403 10.96 4.97 6.11
C LEU A 403 12.35 5.41 5.67
N ALA A 404 13.27 4.47 5.43
CA ALA A 404 14.58 4.77 4.88
C ALA A 404 14.51 5.34 3.46
N PHE A 405 13.65 4.77 2.60
CA PHE A 405 13.33 5.30 1.27
C PHE A 405 12.79 6.74 1.33
N ALA A 406 11.99 7.06 2.35
CA ALA A 406 11.47 8.40 2.58
C ALA A 406 12.46 9.35 3.29
N GLY A 407 13.67 8.90 3.64
CA GLY A 407 14.64 9.67 4.43
C GLY A 407 14.23 9.89 5.89
N ARG A 408 13.27 9.12 6.42
CA ARG A 408 12.67 9.27 7.75
C ARG A 408 13.11 8.18 8.74
N HIS A 409 14.42 7.98 8.86
CA HIS A 409 15.01 7.03 9.81
C HIS A 409 14.63 7.35 11.27
N ASP A 410 14.37 8.64 11.57
CA ASP A 410 13.93 9.13 12.87
C ASP A 410 12.61 8.49 13.35
N LEU A 411 11.76 8.05 12.43
CA LEU A 411 10.45 7.46 12.74
C LEU A 411 10.49 5.94 12.95
N ILE A 412 11.60 5.26 12.65
CA ILE A 412 11.65 3.79 12.65
C ILE A 412 11.23 3.21 14.00
N LYS A 413 11.84 3.69 15.10
CA LYS A 413 11.57 3.16 16.44
C LYS A 413 10.13 3.39 16.90
N SER A 414 9.58 4.57 16.61
CA SER A 414 8.21 4.89 17.02
C SER A 414 7.20 4.07 16.22
N VAL A 415 7.33 4.02 14.89
CA VAL A 415 6.40 3.31 14.00
C VAL A 415 6.41 1.81 14.27
N THR A 416 7.59 1.21 14.35
CA THR A 416 7.76 -0.24 14.60
C THR A 416 7.70 -0.64 16.08
N GLN A 417 7.39 0.29 16.99
CA GLN A 417 7.34 0.06 18.44
C GLN A 417 8.61 -0.59 19.01
N SER A 418 9.78 -0.23 18.48
CA SER A 418 11.08 -0.81 18.86
C SER A 418 11.14 -2.34 18.72
N THR A 419 10.48 -2.88 17.68
CA THR A 419 10.50 -4.32 17.37
C THR A 419 11.90 -4.85 17.08
N PHE A 420 12.79 -4.00 16.56
CA PHE A 420 14.17 -4.36 16.20
C PHE A 420 15.19 -3.74 17.15
N ALA A 421 16.22 -4.50 17.47
CA ALA A 421 17.44 -3.96 18.07
C ALA A 421 18.24 -3.13 17.05
N GLU A 422 19.10 -2.22 17.52
CA GLU A 422 19.93 -1.38 16.64
C GLU A 422 20.82 -2.18 15.69
N SER A 423 21.36 -3.31 16.17
CA SER A 423 22.15 -4.22 15.34
C SER A 423 21.34 -4.79 14.17
N GLU A 424 20.08 -5.16 14.43
CA GLU A 424 19.18 -5.71 13.41
C GLU A 424 18.76 -4.66 12.39
N LEU A 425 18.57 -3.40 12.81
CA LEU A 425 18.20 -2.32 11.89
C LEU A 425 19.23 -2.12 10.78
N SER A 426 20.52 -2.27 11.09
CA SER A 426 21.59 -2.17 10.10
C SER A 426 21.56 -3.31 9.07
N GLU A 427 21.12 -4.49 9.48
CA GLU A 427 20.98 -5.68 8.63
C GLU A 427 19.77 -5.57 7.68
N ILE A 428 18.64 -5.08 8.19
CA ILE A 428 17.38 -5.07 7.43
C ILE A 428 17.17 -3.80 6.59
N THR A 429 17.94 -2.73 6.82
CA THR A 429 17.80 -1.47 6.05
C THR A 429 18.64 -1.51 4.77
N VAL A 430 18.03 -2.00 3.70
CA VAL A 430 18.69 -2.27 2.42
C VAL A 430 18.23 -1.34 1.27
N ILE A 431 17.17 -0.56 1.48
CA ILE A 431 16.69 0.48 0.57
C ILE A 431 16.95 1.86 1.18
N ASN A 432 17.41 2.81 0.38
CA ASN A 432 17.55 4.23 0.73
C ASN A 432 17.06 5.11 -0.43
N SER A 433 16.77 6.39 -0.14
CA SER A 433 16.31 7.40 -1.10
C SER A 433 17.19 7.56 -2.34
#